data_AF-A0A1S2PRW9-F1
#
_entry.id   AF-A0A1S2PRW9-F1
#
_cell.length_a   1.000
_cell.length_b   1.000
_cell.length_c   1.000
_cell.angle_alpha   90.00
_cell.angle_beta   90.00
_cell.angle_gamma   90.00
#
_symmetry.space_group_name_H-M   'P 1'
#
loop_
_entity.id
_entity.type
_entity.pdbx_description
1 polymer ?
#
loop_
_entity_poly.entity_id
_entity_poly.type
_entity_poly.pdbx_seq_one_letter_code
_entity_poly.pdbx_strand_id
1 'polypeptide(L)' 'MDFNITAEEEALVFHVASLLQSGLSPTDDDLAEELGDEVRLLLQSLLDKGWLVIDKERELTLSVIARAAVSSRKDVEGP' A
#
# COMPACT_ATOMS: atom_id res chain seq x y z
N MET A 1 14.28 -11.80 -2.60
CA MET A 1 13.41 -11.03 -1.70
C MET A 1 12.11 -11.79 -1.61
N ASP A 2 11.83 -12.37 -0.45
CA ASP A 2 10.54 -13.02 -0.20
C ASP A 2 9.51 -11.93 0.08
N PHE A 3 8.67 -11.67 -0.92
CA PHE A 3 7.58 -10.68 -0.89
C PHE A 3 6.36 -11.23 -0.15
N ASN A 4 6.58 -11.89 1.00
CA ASN A 4 5.50 -12.52 1.76
C ASN A 4 4.83 -11.47 2.65
N ILE A 5 3.73 -10.93 2.15
CA ILE A 5 2.82 -10.08 2.94
C ILE A 5 1.62 -10.91 3.41
N THR A 6 1.08 -10.55 4.57
CA THR A 6 -0.15 -11.15 5.10
C THR A 6 -1.36 -10.70 4.27
N ALA A 7 -2.50 -11.36 4.46
CA ALA A 7 -3.75 -10.95 3.81
C ALA A 7 -4.18 -9.51 4.21
N GLU A 8 -3.88 -9.10 5.44
CA GLU A 8 -4.20 -7.75 5.94
C GLU A 8 -3.27 -6.70 5.31
N GLU A 9 -1.98 -6.99 5.25
CA GLU A 9 -0.99 -6.15 4.57
C GLU A 9 -1.30 -6.02 3.08
N GLU A 10 -1.71 -7.12 2.45
CA GLU A 10 -2.15 -7.14 1.05
C GLU A 10 -3.38 -6.26 0.83
N ALA A 11 -4.42 -6.41 1.66
CA ALA A 11 -5.62 -5.58 1.57
C ALA A 11 -5.27 -4.09 1.68
N LEU A 12 -4.32 -3.74 2.56
CA LEU A 12 -3.85 -2.36 2.73
C LEU A 12 -3.08 -1.84 1.51
N VAL A 13 -2.22 -2.66 0.91
CA VAL A 13 -1.53 -2.32 -0.35
C VAL A 13 -2.53 -2.05 -1.47
N PHE A 14 -3.56 -2.90 -1.62
CA PHE A 14 -4.62 -2.68 -2.61
C PHE A 14 -5.45 -1.44 -2.33
N HIS A 15 -5.73 -1.15 -1.06
CA HIS A 15 -6.45 0.05 -0.66
C HIS A 15 -5.66 1.32 -1.02
N VAL A 16 -4.38 1.40 -0.64
CA VAL A 16 -3.48 2.50 -1.02
C VAL A 16 -3.37 2.61 -2.55
N ALA A 17 -3.28 1.48 -3.27
CA ALA A 17 -3.26 1.48 -4.72
C ALA A 17 -4.53 2.08 -5.35
N SER A 18 -5.68 1.85 -4.73
CA SER A 18 -6.98 2.39 -5.18
C SER A 18 -7.06 3.91 -4.96
N LEU A 19 -6.57 4.39 -3.81
CA LEU A 19 -6.48 5.82 -3.51
C LEU A 19 -5.56 6.54 -4.51
N LEU A 20 -4.37 5.99 -4.75
CA LEU A 20 -3.42 6.55 -5.73
C LEU A 20 -4.00 6.55 -7.15
N GLN A 21 -4.75 5.50 -7.53
CA GLN A 21 -5.46 5.47 -8.82
C GLN A 21 -6.55 6.56 -8.93
N SER A 22 -7.14 6.95 -7.80
CA SER A 22 -8.11 8.04 -7.71
C SER A 22 -7.45 9.42 -7.63
N GLY A 23 -6.11 9.49 -7.65
CA GLY A 23 -5.34 10.72 -7.52
C GLY A 23 -5.17 11.20 -6.08
N LEU A 24 -5.45 10.35 -5.10
CA LEU A 24 -5.26 10.63 -3.68
C LEU A 24 -3.98 9.98 -3.18
N SER A 25 -3.19 10.75 -2.43
CA SER A 25 -1.97 10.28 -1.79
C SER A 25 -2.19 10.27 -0.27
N PRO A 26 -2.56 9.12 0.33
CA PRO A 26 -2.87 9.07 1.75
C PRO A 26 -1.59 9.16 2.60
N THR A 27 -1.70 9.71 3.81
CA THR A 27 -0.67 9.62 4.85
C THR A 27 -0.95 8.47 5.82
N ASP A 28 0.02 8.14 6.69
CA ASP A 28 -0.20 7.18 7.78
C ASP A 28 -1.34 7.62 8.71
N ASP A 29 -1.52 8.93 8.88
CA ASP A 29 -2.58 9.50 9.72
C ASP A 29 -3.95 9.37 9.05
N ASP A 30 -4.07 9.65 7.75
CA ASP A 30 -5.33 9.48 7.00
C ASP A 30 -5.82 8.03 7.05
N LEU A 31 -4.90 7.06 6.86
CA LEU A 31 -5.24 5.64 6.91
C LEU A 31 -5.62 5.19 8.33
N ALA A 32 -4.95 5.72 9.35
CA ALA A 32 -5.30 5.43 10.74
C ALA A 32 -6.65 6.04 11.13
N GLU A 33 -7.01 7.21 10.60
CA GLU A 33 -8.34 7.81 10.80
C GLU A 33 -9.44 7.01 10.10
N GLU A 34 -9.19 6.46 8.91
CA GLU A 34 -10.16 5.68 8.15
C GLU A 34 -10.33 4.24 8.66
N LEU A 35 -9.22 3.55 8.91
CA LEU A 35 -9.17 2.11 9.17
C LEU A 35 -8.84 1.76 10.63
N GLY A 36 -8.43 2.75 11.44
CA GLY A 36 -8.04 2.59 12.83
C GLY A 36 -6.53 2.54 13.05
N ASP A 37 -6.08 2.89 14.27
CA ASP A 37 -4.66 2.98 14.63
C ASP A 37 -3.86 1.67 14.47
N GLU A 38 -4.55 0.52 14.45
CA GLU A 38 -3.96 -0.79 14.21
C GLU A 38 -3.26 -0.91 12.84
N VAL A 39 -3.71 -0.14 11.83
CA VAL A 39 -3.06 -0.13 10.51
C VAL A 39 -1.67 0.48 10.53
N ARG A 40 -1.34 1.32 11.53
CA ARG A 40 0.01 1.92 11.63
C ARG A 40 1.10 0.85 11.77
N LEU A 41 0.79 -0.26 12.44
CA LEU A 41 1.70 -1.40 12.54
C LEU A 41 1.89 -2.11 11.20
N LEU A 42 0.80 -2.28 10.44
CA LEU A 42 0.82 -2.88 9.11
C LEU A 42 1.57 -1.99 8.12
N LEU A 43 1.34 -0.67 8.16
CA LEU A 43 2.07 0.33 7.36
C LEU A 43 3.56 0.27 7.65
N GLN A 44 3.94 0.22 8.93
CA GLN A 44 5.34 0.12 9.31
C GLN A 44 5.99 -1.16 8.78
N SER A 45 5.29 -2.30 8.85
CA SER A 45 5.75 -3.58 8.30
C SER A 45 5.89 -3.53 6.77
N LEU A 46 4.93 -2.92 6.07
CA LEU A 46 4.98 -2.74 4.61
C LEU A 46 6.12 -1.81 4.17
N LEU A 47 6.41 -0.76 4.94
CA LEU A 47 7.56 0.12 4.72
C LEU A 47 8.88 -0.63 4.91
N ASP A 48 9.01 -1.43 5.98
CA ASP A 48 10.20 -2.23 6.25
C ASP A 48 10.45 -3.28 5.15
N LYS A 49 9.36 -3.92 4.67
CA LYS A 49 9.40 -4.88 3.56
C LYS A 49 9.59 -4.21 2.18
N GLY A 50 9.55 -2.88 2.10
CA GLY A 50 9.73 -2.11 0.86
C GLY A 50 8.55 -2.17 -0.10
N TRP A 51 7.33 -2.42 0.39
CA TRP A 51 6.09 -2.35 -0.39
C TRP A 51 5.55 -0.94 -0.49
N LEU A 52 5.64 -0.18 0.60
CA LEU A 52 5.32 1.24 0.65
C LEU A 52 6.60 2.05 0.73
N VAL A 53 6.53 3.29 0.25
CA VAL A 53 7.57 4.29 0.42
C VAL A 53 6.91 5.62 0.76
N ILE A 54 7.58 6.41 1.58
CA ILE A 54 7.15 7.76 1.94
C ILE A 54 7.83 8.72 0.96
N ASP A 55 7.05 9.51 0.23
CA ASP A 55 7.58 10.56 -0.64
C ASP A 55 7.97 11.83 0.17
N LYS A 56 8.53 12.83 -0.50
CA LYS A 56 9.02 14.09 0.08
C LYS A 56 7.95 14.86 0.84
N GLU A 57 6.68 14.66 0.50
CA GLU A 57 5.51 15.30 1.13
C GLU A 57 4.97 14.51 2.33
N ARG A 58 5.66 13.44 2.74
CA ARG A 58 5.21 12.49 3.78
C ARG A 58 3.98 11.67 3.40
N GLU A 59 3.67 11.63 2.11
CA GLU A 59 2.60 10.82 1.55
C GLU A 59 3.08 9.38 1.30
N LEU A 60 2.19 8.41 1.52
CA LEU A 60 2.44 7.01 1.23
C LEU A 60 2.19 6.74 -0.25
N THR A 61 3.20 6.15 -0.89
CA THR A 61 3.08 5.65 -2.25
C THR A 61 3.59 4.23 -2.37
N LEU A 62 3.18 3.55 -3.44
CA LEU A 62 3.62 2.19 -3.72
C LEU A 62 5.05 2.19 -4.25
N SER A 63 5.87 1.28 -3.74
CA SER A 63 7.18 1.02 -4.34
C SER A 63 7.05 0.50 -5.76
N VAL A 64 8.15 0.57 -6.53
CA VAL A 64 8.17 0.06 -7.92
C VAL A 64 7.75 -1.41 -7.98
N ILE A 65 8.16 -2.21 -6.99
CA ILE A 65 7.84 -3.63 -6.93
C ILE A 65 6.37 -3.83 -6.56
N ALA A 66 5.86 -3.07 -5.58
CA ALA A 66 4.45 -3.12 -5.21
C ALA A 66 3.53 -2.71 -6.37
N ARG A 67 3.87 -1.65 -7.12
CA ARG A 67 3.14 -1.27 -8.34
C ARG A 67 3.12 -2.40 -9.36
N ALA A 68 4.26 -3.03 -9.62
CA ALA A 68 4.34 -4.14 -10.55
C ALA A 68 3.49 -5.34 -10.09
N ALA A 69 3.51 -5.67 -8.80
CA ALA A 69 2.70 -6.75 -8.22
C ALA A 69 1.19 -6.47 -8.31
N VAL A 70 0.76 -5.25 -7.94
CA VAL A 70 -0.65 -4.83 -8.01
C VAL A 70 -1.13 -4.77 -9.47
N SER A 71 -0.35 -4.20 -10.38
CA SER A 71 -0.68 -4.16 -11.81
C SER A 71 -0.77 -5.56 -12.39
N SER A 72 0.21 -6.43 -12.09
CA SER A 72 0.19 -7.80 -12.60
C SER A 72 -1.06 -8.56 -12.16
N ARG A 73 -1.55 -8.36 -10.93
CA ARG A 73 -2.79 -9.00 -10.46
C ARG A 73 -4.04 -8.43 -11.11
N LYS A 74 -4.08 -7.11 -11.31
CA LYS A 74 -5.18 -6.45 -12.03
C LYS A 74 -5.30 -6.94 -13.47
N ASP A 75 -4.18 -7.28 -14.11
CA ASP A 75 -4.13 -7.91 -15.44
C ASP A 75 -4.55 -9.40 -15.42
N VAL A 76 -4.34 -10.13 -14.32
CA VAL A 76 -4.86 -11.52 -14.21
C VAL A 76 -6.37 -11.53 -13.94
N GLU A 77 -6.92 -10.44 -13.41
CA GLU A 77 -8.36 -10.27 -13.13
C GLU A 77 -9.14 -9.55 -14.25
N GLY A 78 -8.69 -9.55 -15.51
CA GLY A 78 -9.57 -9.08 -16.59
C GLY A 78 -9.27 -9.62 -18.01
N PRO A 79 -10.29 -9.70 -18.89
CA PRO A 79 -11.74 -9.54 -18.69
C PRO A 79 -12.51 -10.82 -18.28
#